data_AF-A0A934ZVF2-F1
#
_entry.id   AF-A0A934ZVF2-F1
#
_cell.length_a   1.000
_cell.length_b   1.000
_cell.length_c   1.000
_cell.angle_alpha   90.00
_cell.angle_beta   90.00
_cell.angle_gamma   90.00
#
_symmetry.space_group_name_H-M   'P 1'
#
loop_
_entity.id
_entity.type
_entity.pdbx_description
1 polymer ?
#
loop_
_entity_poly.entity_id
_entity_poly.type
_entity_poly.pdbx_seq_one_letter_code
_entity_poly.pdbx_strand_id
1 'polypeptide(L)'
;MRNISILLIAALSFGAIAAEGSRPPAGDAKRQDSQSAMKKHVLDHIDAKIRILQSAKACVRAASDIKAMVACHEQERKQTKELKEQARAVIQQRKPPSQPAGER
;
A
#
# COMPACT_ATOMS: atom_id res chain seq x y z
N MET A 1 24.01 30.62 26.55
CA MET A 1 24.73 31.52 25.60
C MET A 1 25.46 30.70 24.56
N ARG A 2 24.99 30.72 23.31
CA ARG A 2 25.80 30.92 22.10
C ARG A 2 24.90 30.77 20.87
N ASN A 3 24.54 31.93 20.34
CA ASN A 3 23.95 32.12 19.03
C ASN A 3 24.95 31.70 17.96
N ILE A 4 24.49 31.03 16.91
CA ILE A 4 25.14 31.09 15.59
C ILE A 4 24.02 31.29 14.57
N SER A 5 23.83 32.56 14.20
CA SER A 5 23.18 32.96 12.96
C SER A 5 24.14 32.68 11.81
N ILE A 6 23.68 31.95 10.79
CA ILE A 6 24.26 32.04 9.44
C ILE A 6 23.14 32.49 8.50
N LEU A 7 23.38 33.65 7.92
CA LEU A 7 22.62 34.35 6.90
C LEU A 7 22.97 33.83 5.50
N LEU A 8 21.98 33.94 4.61
CA LEU A 8 22.09 34.28 3.17
C LEU A 8 22.75 33.30 2.19
N ILE A 9 21.94 32.73 1.29
CA ILE A 9 22.18 32.64 -0.17
C ILE A 9 20.79 32.78 -0.84
N ALA A 10 20.43 33.98 -1.33
CA ALA A 10 20.55 34.43 -2.71
C ALA A 10 19.78 33.59 -3.76
N ALA A 11 18.66 34.19 -4.19
CA ALA A 11 17.90 34.01 -5.42
C ALA A 11 18.42 33.01 -6.48
N LEU A 12 17.57 32.02 -6.78
CA LEU A 12 17.52 31.39 -8.10
C LEU A 12 16.12 31.60 -8.67
N SER A 13 16.05 32.60 -9.53
CA SER A 13 15.16 32.76 -10.69
C SER A 13 14.09 31.68 -10.82
N PHE A 14 12.85 32.00 -10.43
CA PHE A 14 11.69 31.34 -11.01
C PHE A 14 11.66 31.71 -12.50
N GLY A 15 12.32 30.89 -13.32
CA GLY A 15 12.05 30.85 -14.74
C GLY A 15 10.55 30.61 -14.89
N ALA A 16 9.85 31.62 -15.39
CA ALA A 16 8.51 31.47 -15.92
C ALA A 16 8.59 30.36 -16.98
N ILE A 17 8.20 29.16 -16.60
CA ILE A 17 7.98 28.07 -17.55
C ILE A 17 6.88 28.60 -18.45
N ALA A 18 7.27 28.87 -19.69
CA ALA A 18 6.39 29.23 -20.77
C ALA A 18 5.17 28.30 -20.72
N ALA A 19 4.00 28.91 -20.60
CA ALA A 19 2.73 28.29 -20.84
C ALA A 19 2.64 27.94 -22.33
N GLU A 20 3.40 26.93 -22.77
CA GLU A 20 3.28 26.33 -24.08
C GLU A 20 2.44 25.07 -23.92
N GLY A 21 1.20 25.21 -24.37
CA GLY A 21 0.13 24.25 -24.20
C GLY A 21 0.49 22.87 -24.74
N SER A 22 1.02 22.03 -23.88
CA SER A 22 0.94 20.58 -24.03
C SER A 22 -0.27 20.13 -23.23
N ARG A 23 -1.42 20.10 -23.92
CA ARG A 23 -2.64 19.42 -23.48
C ARG A 23 -2.21 18.07 -22.89
N PRO A 24 -2.46 17.77 -21.60
CA PRO A 24 -2.09 16.47 -21.05
C PRO A 24 -2.74 15.41 -21.93
N PRO A 25 -1.99 14.41 -22.41
CA PRO A 25 -2.57 13.36 -23.22
C PRO A 25 -3.77 12.80 -22.47
N ALA A 26 -4.90 12.62 -23.15
CA ALA A 26 -6.17 12.16 -22.56
C ALA A 26 -6.10 10.80 -21.82
N GLY A 27 -4.91 10.18 -21.73
CA GLY A 27 -4.60 9.02 -20.89
C GLY A 27 -4.27 9.33 -19.42
N ASP A 28 -4.05 10.59 -19.03
CA ASP A 28 -3.64 10.92 -17.65
C ASP A 28 -4.74 10.68 -16.60
N ALA A 29 -6.00 10.98 -16.92
CA ALA A 29 -7.12 10.75 -16.00
C ALA A 29 -7.29 9.25 -15.67
N LYS A 30 -7.28 8.39 -16.70
CA LYS A 30 -7.41 6.93 -16.52
C LYS A 30 -6.22 6.34 -15.74
N ARG A 31 -5.03 6.89 -15.92
CA ARG A 31 -3.82 6.50 -15.18
C ARG A 31 -3.91 6.92 -13.72
N GLN A 32 -4.36 8.15 -13.45
CA GLN A 32 -4.54 8.67 -12.10
C GLN A 32 -5.59 7.88 -11.30
N ASP A 33 -6.71 7.52 -11.93
CA ASP A 33 -7.76 6.69 -11.33
C ASP A 33 -7.26 5.27 -11.03
N SER A 34 -6.47 4.67 -11.92
CA SER A 34 -5.88 3.35 -11.68
C SER A 34 -4.88 3.35 -10.52
N GLN A 35 -4.10 4.42 -10.37
CA GLN A 35 -3.15 4.58 -9.27
C GLN A 35 -3.85 4.81 -7.93
N SER A 36 -4.91 5.62 -7.90
CA SER A 36 -5.68 5.86 -6.68
C SER A 36 -6.38 4.58 -6.20
N ALA A 37 -6.95 3.79 -7.12
CA ALA A 37 -7.55 2.49 -6.83
C ALA A 37 -6.53 1.47 -6.31
N MET A 38 -5.33 1.42 -6.90
CA MET A 38 -4.25 0.56 -6.39
C MET A 38 -3.80 0.98 -4.99
N LYS A 39 -3.57 2.29 -4.78
CA LYS A 39 -3.20 2.84 -3.47
C LYS A 39 -4.23 2.48 -2.42
N LYS A 40 -5.52 2.67 -2.71
CA LYS A 40 -6.62 2.29 -1.81
C LYS A 40 -6.55 0.81 -1.45
N HIS A 41 -6.39 -0.08 -2.44
CA HIS A 41 -6.29 -1.52 -2.19
C HIS A 41 -5.09 -1.89 -1.31
N VAL A 42 -3.94 -1.25 -1.50
CA VAL A 42 -2.76 -1.46 -0.65
C VAL A 42 -3.03 -1.02 0.79
N LEU A 43 -3.65 0.16 0.97
CA LEU A 43 -4.02 0.65 2.30
C LEU A 43 -5.03 -0.28 2.99
N ASP A 44 -6.08 -0.71 2.27
CA ASP A 44 -7.08 -1.64 2.80
C ASP A 44 -6.43 -2.97 3.26
N HIS A 45 -5.43 -3.48 2.51
CA HIS A 45 -4.68 -4.67 2.89
C HIS A 45 -3.81 -4.46 4.14
N ILE A 46 -3.17 -3.29 4.26
CA ILE A 46 -2.40 -2.92 5.45
C ILE A 46 -3.32 -2.84 6.67
N ASP A 47 -4.46 -2.17 6.56
CA ASP A 47 -5.44 -2.03 7.64
C ASP A 47 -6.03 -3.39 8.06
N ALA A 48 -6.24 -4.29 7.11
CA ALA A 48 -6.63 -5.66 7.42
C ALA A 48 -5.55 -6.41 8.24
N LYS A 49 -4.27 -6.30 7.85
CA LYS A 49 -3.17 -6.89 8.63
C LYS A 49 -3.06 -6.29 10.03
N ILE A 50 -3.17 -4.97 10.15
CA ILE A 50 -3.12 -4.28 11.45
C ILE A 50 -4.22 -4.82 12.36
N ARG A 51 -5.46 -4.96 11.86
CA ARG A 51 -6.57 -5.52 12.65
C ARG A 51 -6.31 -6.95 13.13
N ILE A 52 -5.79 -7.82 12.26
CA ILE A 52 -5.42 -9.20 12.64
C ILE A 52 -4.39 -9.19 13.77
N LEU A 53 -3.32 -8.41 13.63
CA LEU A 53 -2.25 -8.33 14.63
C LEU A 53 -2.74 -7.72 15.95
N GLN A 54 -3.61 -6.70 15.89
CA GLN A 54 -4.23 -6.13 17.09
C GLN A 54 -5.12 -7.14 17.81
N SER A 55 -5.91 -7.94 17.06
CA SER A 55 -6.73 -9.01 17.61
C SER A 55 -5.88 -10.11 18.25
N ALA A 56 -4.82 -10.55 17.58
CA ALA A 56 -3.88 -11.53 18.13
C ALA A 56 -3.21 -11.03 19.41
N LYS A 57 -2.77 -9.77 19.43
CA LYS A 57 -2.22 -9.11 20.63
C LYS A 57 -3.23 -9.08 21.78
N ALA A 58 -4.49 -8.75 21.51
CA ALA A 58 -5.54 -8.76 22.51
C ALA A 58 -5.80 -10.17 23.05
N CYS A 59 -5.83 -11.18 22.18
CA CYS A 59 -5.98 -12.58 22.56
C CYS A 59 -4.85 -13.04 23.49
N VAL A 60 -3.59 -12.80 23.10
CA VAL A 60 -2.43 -13.18 23.92
C VAL A 60 -2.42 -12.46 25.27
N ARG A 61 -2.84 -11.19 25.32
CA ARG A 61 -2.99 -10.46 26.60
C ARG A 61 -4.04 -11.07 27.53
N ALA A 62 -5.08 -11.69 26.98
CA ALA A 62 -6.15 -12.33 27.73
C ALA A 62 -5.88 -13.82 28.03
N ALA A 63 -4.84 -14.41 27.43
CA ALA A 63 -4.52 -15.82 27.59
C ALA A 63 -4.01 -16.11 29.02
N SER A 64 -4.61 -17.13 29.66
CA SER A 64 -4.24 -17.59 31.01
C SER A 64 -3.00 -18.47 31.03
N ASP A 65 -2.67 -19.10 29.90
CA ASP A 65 -1.64 -20.12 29.80
C ASP A 65 -1.14 -20.29 28.36
N ILE A 66 -0.11 -21.13 28.20
CA ILE A 66 0.53 -21.40 26.91
C ILE A 66 -0.45 -22.06 25.93
N LYS A 67 -1.37 -22.91 26.39
CA LYS A 67 -2.33 -23.57 25.51
C LYS A 67 -3.30 -22.54 24.91
N ALA A 68 -3.76 -21.58 25.70
CA ALA A 68 -4.54 -20.44 25.22
C ALA A 68 -3.74 -19.57 24.24
N MET A 69 -2.44 -19.34 24.49
CA MET A 69 -1.57 -18.62 23.54
C MET A 69 -1.44 -19.36 22.19
N VAL A 70 -1.33 -20.69 22.20
CA VAL A 70 -1.29 -21.50 20.96
C VAL A 70 -2.56 -21.30 20.13
N ALA A 71 -3.73 -21.29 20.78
CA ALA A 71 -5.00 -21.01 20.10
C ALA A 71 -5.03 -19.60 19.48
N CYS A 72 -4.52 -18.58 20.18
CA CYS A 72 -4.37 -17.23 19.64
C CYS A 72 -3.51 -17.20 18.36
N HIS A 73 -2.38 -17.91 18.37
CA HIS A 73 -1.51 -18.01 17.19
C HIS A 73 -2.15 -18.77 16.03
N GLU A 74 -2.91 -19.82 16.31
CA GLU A 74 -3.64 -20.55 15.28
C GLU A 74 -4.69 -19.67 14.60
N GLN A 75 -5.44 -18.89 15.39
CA GLN A 75 -6.39 -17.92 14.86
C GLN A 75 -5.71 -16.85 13.99
N GLU A 76 -4.59 -16.28 14.47
CA GLU A 76 -3.79 -15.30 13.73
C GLU A 76 -3.28 -15.87 12.38
N ARG A 77 -2.77 -17.10 12.39
CA ARG A 77 -2.33 -17.80 11.16
C ARG A 77 -3.48 -18.01 10.19
N LYS A 78 -4.66 -18.43 10.69
CA LYS A 78 -5.85 -18.65 9.86
C LYS A 78 -6.29 -17.36 9.16
N GLN A 79 -6.47 -16.28 9.91
CA GLN A 79 -6.89 -14.99 9.36
C GLN A 79 -5.86 -14.42 8.38
N THR A 80 -4.57 -14.59 8.68
CA THR A 80 -3.49 -14.16 7.76
C THR A 80 -3.49 -14.96 6.47
N LYS A 81 -3.77 -16.27 6.53
CA LYS A 81 -3.87 -17.13 5.34
C LYS A 81 -5.06 -16.68 4.46
N GLU A 82 -6.22 -16.48 5.06
CA GLU A 82 -7.43 -15.99 4.36
C GLU A 82 -7.17 -14.64 3.68
N LEU A 83 -6.52 -13.69 4.38
CA LEU A 83 -6.18 -12.39 3.79
C LEU A 83 -5.22 -12.52 2.59
N LYS A 84 -4.26 -13.44 2.65
CA LYS A 84 -3.36 -13.72 1.52
C LYS A 84 -4.11 -14.35 0.34
N GLU A 85 -5.04 -15.25 0.59
CA GLU A 85 -5.85 -15.89 -0.45
C GLU A 85 -6.75 -14.88 -1.16
N GLN A 86 -7.41 -14.00 -0.40
CA GLN A 86 -8.20 -12.90 -0.95
C GLN A 86 -7.34 -11.98 -1.84
N ALA A 87 -6.14 -11.61 -1.37
CA ALA A 87 -5.23 -10.78 -2.16
C ALA A 87 -4.78 -11.47 -3.47
N ARG A 88 -4.54 -12.79 -3.46
CA ARG A 88 -4.23 -13.56 -4.67
C ARG A 88 -5.41 -13.63 -5.63
N ALA A 89 -6.64 -13.82 -5.13
CA ALA A 89 -7.83 -13.87 -5.97
C ALA A 89 -8.05 -12.56 -6.73
N VAL A 90 -7.83 -11.40 -6.08
CA VAL A 90 -7.91 -10.09 -6.74
C VAL A 90 -6.88 -9.94 -7.86
N ILE A 91 -5.65 -10.44 -7.67
CA ILE A 91 -4.61 -10.41 -8.71
C ILE A 91 -4.99 -11.30 -9.90
N GLN A 92 -5.54 -12.50 -9.64
CA GLN A 92 -5.96 -13.42 -10.69
C GLN A 92 -7.11 -12.86 -11.53
N GLN A 93 -8.07 -12.17 -10.90
CA GLN A 93 -9.16 -11.49 -11.63
C GLN A 93 -8.68 -10.31 -12.48
N ARG A 94 -7.52 -9.72 -12.15
CA ARG A 94 -6.92 -8.61 -12.90
C ARG A 94 -5.90 -9.04 -13.94
N LYS A 95 -5.54 -10.33 -14.02
CA LYS A 95 -4.63 -10.83 -15.05
C LYS A 95 -5.39 -10.91 -16.38
N PRO A 96 -5.09 -10.07 -17.39
CA PRO A 96 -5.63 -10.30 -18.73
C PRO A 96 -5.18 -11.68 -19.21
N PRO A 97 -5.95 -12.40 -20.05
CA PRO A 97 -5.49 -13.64 -20.64
C PRO A 97 -4.15 -13.35 -21.31
N SER A 98 -3.09 -13.96 -20.81
CA SER A 98 -1.80 -13.95 -21.46
C SER A 98 -2.05 -14.48 -22.86
N GLN A 99 -1.85 -13.63 -23.88
CA GLN A 99 -1.79 -14.08 -25.26
C GLN A 99 -0.87 -15.30 -25.29
N PRO A 100 -1.30 -16.43 -25.89
CA PRO A 100 -0.43 -17.58 -26.02
C PRO A 100 0.82 -17.10 -26.74
N ALA A 101 1.98 -17.48 -26.19
CA ALA A 101 3.26 -17.31 -26.85
C ALA A 101 3.14 -17.98 -28.22
N GLY A 102 3.03 -17.16 -29.27
CA GLY A 102 3.00 -17.63 -30.64
C GLY A 102 4.26 -18.44 -30.90
N GLU A 103 4.04 -19.71 -31.23
CA GLU A 103 5.02 -20.63 -31.77
C GLU A 103 5.70 -20.02 -33.00
N ARG A 104 7.04 -20.15 -32.99
CA ARG A 104 7.97 -20.35 -34.11
C ARG A 104 7.66 -19.72 -35.47
#